data_AF-A0A6P7N1A1-F1
#
_entry.id   AF-A0A6P7N1A1-F1
#
_cell.length_a   1.000
_cell.length_b   1.000
_cell.length_c   1.000
_cell.angle_alpha   90.00
_cell.angle_beta   90.00
_cell.angle_gamma   90.00
#
_symmetry.space_group_name_H-M   'P 1'
#
loop_
_entity.id
_entity.type
_entity.pdbx_description
1 polymer ?
#
loop_
_entity_poly.entity_id
_entity_poly.type
_entity_poly.pdbx_seq_one_letter_code
_entity_poly.pdbx_strand_id
1 'polypeptide(L)'
;MAVVLRAALLWLLMHSCLCSVGQTDKGCMKWNLLKNTDDVCCEECYPGNHVVNKCGPNASSLCAPCEAGTYIENPKSDWCQRCKTCVGALVQVKACTTTSNTVCTCKEGLLCGDAQCSFCVTKCGKGQEPEKRSCRPCPDGTFNDQIHQYCKPWSTSCPKPDQQIVANGNASTDIKCENVPVSPLQKPNQPDTVGQVWPLMLSAVTSMALIGFIIIVAVKILRKKKRKPKKTDKKTPIVRIPTDDPMTLIAIECSFHEAQQEQGSSTESLDSKDSSDSSGQLIA
;
A
#
# COMPACT_ATOMS: atom_id res chain seq x y z
N MET A 1 25.86 -31.90 64.71
CA MET A 1 24.94 -30.95 64.01
C MET A 1 25.68 -29.71 63.49
N ALA A 2 25.82 -28.62 64.26
CA ALA A 2 26.23 -27.31 63.72
C ALA A 2 27.55 -27.28 62.92
N VAL A 3 28.58 -28.02 63.35
CA VAL A 3 29.88 -28.09 62.64
C VAL A 3 29.72 -28.72 61.24
N VAL A 4 28.90 -29.77 61.13
CA VAL A 4 28.64 -30.46 59.85
C VAL A 4 27.87 -29.55 58.90
N LEU A 5 26.91 -28.76 59.40
CA LEU A 5 26.21 -27.77 58.59
C LEU A 5 27.16 -26.70 58.02
N ARG A 6 28.12 -26.22 58.84
CA ARG A 6 29.13 -25.24 58.39
C ARG A 6 30.10 -25.84 57.38
N ALA A 7 30.53 -27.09 57.56
CA ALA A 7 31.36 -27.79 56.58
C ALA A 7 30.63 -28.00 55.25
N ALA A 8 29.35 -28.40 55.28
CA ALA A 8 28.52 -28.56 54.09
C ALA A 8 28.30 -27.21 53.35
N LEU A 9 28.04 -26.12 54.08
CA LEU A 9 27.94 -24.77 53.50
C LEU A 9 29.25 -24.34 52.82
N LEU A 10 30.41 -24.59 53.44
CA LEU A 10 31.71 -24.29 52.84
C LEU A 10 31.99 -25.14 51.59
N TRP A 11 31.62 -26.43 51.59
CA TRP A 11 31.68 -27.26 50.39
C TRP A 11 30.76 -26.77 49.27
N LEU A 12 29.52 -26.37 49.57
CA LEU A 12 28.59 -25.82 48.58
C LEU A 12 29.10 -24.50 47.98
N LEU A 13 29.68 -23.62 48.81
CA LEU A 13 30.33 -22.39 48.34
C LEU A 13 31.54 -22.70 47.43
N MET A 14 32.37 -23.70 47.76
CA MET A 14 33.49 -24.09 46.90
C MET A 14 33.05 -24.70 45.55
N HIS A 15 31.94 -25.45 45.52
CA HIS A 15 31.38 -25.98 44.26
C HIS A 15 30.68 -24.90 43.41
N SER A 16 30.24 -23.79 44.01
CA SER A 16 29.59 -22.68 43.30
C SER A 16 30.52 -21.87 42.37
N CYS A 17 31.83 -22.14 42.38
CA CYS A 17 32.82 -21.52 41.49
C CYS A 17 33.33 -22.46 40.37
N LEU A 18 32.56 -23.49 40.00
CA LEU A 18 32.69 -24.15 38.70
C LEU A 18 32.08 -23.29 37.59
N CYS A 19 32.61 -22.08 37.41
CA CYS A 19 32.56 -21.41 36.12
C CYS A 19 33.27 -22.33 35.12
N SER A 20 32.53 -22.92 34.18
CA SER A 20 33.12 -23.64 33.07
C SER A 20 34.04 -22.70 32.31
N VAL A 21 35.36 -22.81 32.57
CA VAL A 21 36.39 -22.25 31.71
C VAL A 21 36.26 -23.03 30.41
N GLY A 22 35.43 -22.50 29.50
CA GLY A 22 35.20 -23.08 28.19
C GLY A 22 36.57 -23.34 27.57
N GLN A 23 36.85 -24.61 27.32
CA GLN A 23 38.18 -25.07 26.98
C GLN A 23 38.55 -24.46 25.62
N THR A 24 39.29 -23.36 25.66
CA THR A 24 39.59 -22.56 24.47
C THR A 24 40.65 -23.29 23.69
N ASP A 25 40.21 -23.97 22.63
CA ASP A 25 41.09 -24.57 21.64
C ASP A 25 42.04 -23.50 21.06
N LYS A 26 43.30 -23.86 20.86
CA LYS A 26 44.38 -22.93 20.51
C LYS A 26 45.12 -23.35 19.26
N GLY A 27 45.72 -22.37 18.60
CA GLY A 27 46.46 -22.60 17.36
C GLY A 27 45.53 -22.68 16.15
N CYS A 28 46.00 -23.37 15.11
CA CYS A 28 45.25 -23.53 13.88
C CYS A 28 44.13 -24.58 14.01
N MET A 29 42.94 -24.27 13.51
CA MET A 29 41.80 -25.18 13.41
C MET A 29 41.80 -25.94 12.07
N LYS A 30 42.26 -25.28 10.99
CA LYS A 30 42.29 -25.85 9.64
C LYS A 30 43.56 -25.44 8.89
N TRP A 31 44.36 -26.40 8.45
CA TRP A 31 45.65 -26.18 7.79
C TRP A 31 45.86 -27.13 6.60
N ASN A 32 46.77 -26.77 5.71
CA ASN A 32 47.26 -27.62 4.62
C ASN A 32 48.76 -27.92 4.80
N LEU A 33 49.25 -29.00 4.18
CA LEU A 33 50.70 -29.24 4.02
C LEU A 33 51.28 -28.36 2.90
N LEU A 34 52.45 -27.77 3.13
CA LEU A 34 53.20 -27.02 2.13
C LEU A 34 54.00 -27.99 1.24
N LYS A 35 53.99 -27.79 -0.08
CA LYS A 35 54.57 -28.74 -1.03
C LYS A 35 56.11 -28.76 -0.93
N ASN A 36 56.67 -29.97 -0.88
CA ASN A 36 58.11 -30.26 -0.79
C ASN A 36 58.76 -29.85 0.55
N THR A 37 57.97 -29.75 1.62
CA THR A 37 58.39 -29.41 2.99
C THR A 37 57.52 -30.15 4.01
N ASP A 38 58.02 -30.36 5.23
CA ASP A 38 57.21 -30.87 6.35
C ASP A 38 56.35 -29.76 7.02
N ASP A 39 56.49 -28.51 6.60
CA ASP A 39 55.72 -27.37 7.10
C ASP A 39 54.23 -27.46 6.76
N VAL A 40 53.40 -26.95 7.68
CA VAL A 40 51.97 -26.72 7.47
C VAL A 40 51.68 -25.23 7.34
N CYS A 41 50.70 -24.86 6.51
CA CYS A 41 50.17 -23.51 6.40
C CYS A 41 48.75 -23.44 6.99
N CYS A 42 48.53 -22.52 7.91
CA CYS A 42 47.23 -22.32 8.53
C CYS A 42 46.27 -21.57 7.59
N GLU A 43 45.07 -22.10 7.40
CA GLU A 43 43.98 -21.39 6.73
C GLU A 43 43.11 -20.62 7.72
N GLU A 44 42.77 -21.23 8.85
CA GLU A 44 41.81 -20.73 9.85
C GLU A 44 42.24 -21.11 11.27
N CYS A 45 42.35 -20.13 12.16
CA CYS A 45 42.58 -20.31 13.59
C CYS A 45 41.30 -20.72 14.33
N TYR A 46 41.44 -21.34 15.51
CA TYR A 46 40.30 -21.56 16.40
C TYR A 46 39.64 -20.24 16.83
N PRO A 47 38.31 -20.17 17.00
CA PRO A 47 37.62 -18.94 17.41
C PRO A 47 38.25 -18.30 18.66
N GLY A 48 38.53 -17.01 18.60
CA GLY A 48 39.22 -16.31 19.69
C GLY A 48 40.75 -16.42 19.65
N ASN A 49 41.34 -16.96 18.59
CA ASN A 49 42.76 -16.92 18.28
C ASN A 49 43.01 -16.13 16.98
N HIS A 50 44.14 -15.43 16.90
CA HIS A 50 44.62 -14.74 15.70
C HIS A 50 45.86 -15.45 15.10
N VAL A 51 46.10 -15.26 13.81
CA VAL A 51 47.31 -15.77 13.14
C VAL A 51 48.54 -15.05 13.69
N VAL A 52 49.57 -15.82 14.04
CA VAL A 52 50.92 -15.32 14.41
C VAL A 52 51.90 -15.57 13.26
N ASN A 53 51.85 -16.76 12.66
CA ASN A 53 52.64 -17.14 11.49
C ASN A 53 51.75 -17.88 10.49
N LYS A 54 51.86 -17.57 9.20
CA LYS A 54 51.02 -18.21 8.17
C LYS A 54 51.38 -19.67 7.93
N CYS A 55 52.66 -20.03 8.03
CA CYS A 55 53.15 -21.39 7.88
C CYS A 55 54.30 -21.69 8.86
N GLY A 56 54.59 -22.97 9.07
CA GLY A 56 55.68 -23.48 9.89
C GLY A 56 55.44 -24.93 10.33
N PRO A 57 56.33 -25.53 11.16
CA PRO A 57 56.35 -26.97 11.39
C PRO A 57 55.29 -27.49 12.37
N ASN A 58 54.48 -26.61 12.99
CA ASN A 58 53.49 -27.00 13.98
C ASN A 58 52.25 -26.08 13.95
N ALA A 59 51.13 -26.63 13.45
CA ALA A 59 49.82 -25.98 13.37
C ALA A 59 49.38 -25.30 14.68
N SER A 60 49.67 -25.91 15.84
CA SER A 60 49.28 -25.38 17.16
C SER A 60 50.02 -24.09 17.55
N SER A 61 51.15 -23.78 16.88
CA SER A 61 51.94 -22.56 17.09
C SER A 61 51.68 -21.44 16.09
N LEU A 62 50.88 -21.71 15.04
CA LEU A 62 50.60 -20.74 13.97
C LEU A 62 49.57 -19.67 14.39
N CYS A 63 48.82 -19.90 15.45
CA CYS A 63 47.88 -18.93 16.02
C CYS A 63 48.03 -18.81 17.55
N ALA A 64 47.67 -17.66 18.11
CA ALA A 64 47.66 -17.40 19.55
C ALA A 64 46.30 -16.84 20.01
N PRO A 65 45.86 -17.09 21.26
CA PRO A 65 44.60 -16.59 21.77
C PRO A 65 44.62 -15.07 21.95
N CYS A 66 43.49 -14.41 21.67
CA CYS A 66 43.31 -12.98 21.89
C CYS A 66 43.43 -12.59 23.37
N GLU A 67 44.02 -11.43 23.64
CA GLU A 67 44.15 -10.87 24.98
C GLU A 67 42.81 -10.41 25.56
N ALA A 68 42.70 -10.37 26.89
CA ALA A 68 41.52 -9.87 27.58
C ALA A 68 41.25 -8.40 27.22
N GLY A 69 40.02 -8.10 26.77
CA GLY A 69 39.68 -6.79 26.20
C GLY A 69 39.87 -6.68 24.68
N THR A 70 40.19 -7.79 24.02
CA THR A 70 40.16 -7.92 22.55
C THR A 70 39.30 -9.10 22.08
N TYR A 71 38.87 -9.06 20.82
CA TYR A 71 38.07 -10.10 20.16
C TYR A 71 38.50 -10.29 18.70
N ILE A 72 38.09 -11.39 18.06
CA ILE A 72 38.33 -11.64 16.64
C ILE A 72 37.11 -12.34 16.01
N GLU A 73 36.62 -11.79 14.89
CA GLU A 73 35.49 -12.34 14.12
C GLU A 73 35.96 -13.10 12.86
N ASN A 74 37.08 -12.67 12.24
CA ASN A 74 37.67 -13.33 11.08
C ASN A 74 38.79 -14.30 11.53
N PRO A 75 38.62 -15.64 11.41
CA PRO A 75 39.61 -16.63 11.85
C PRO A 75 40.91 -16.63 11.03
N LYS A 76 41.02 -15.80 9.99
CA LYS A 76 42.22 -15.63 9.16
C LYS A 76 42.98 -14.32 9.44
N SER A 77 42.51 -13.51 10.39
CA SER A 77 43.15 -12.24 10.76
C SER A 77 44.35 -12.47 11.68
N ASP A 78 45.36 -11.63 11.52
CA ASP A 78 46.64 -11.63 12.24
C ASP A 78 46.66 -10.74 13.49
N TRP A 79 45.54 -10.07 13.81
CA TRP A 79 45.37 -9.22 14.99
C TRP A 79 43.96 -9.31 15.57
N CYS A 80 43.86 -9.16 16.90
CA CYS A 80 42.59 -9.07 17.62
C CYS A 80 42.12 -7.62 17.78
N GLN A 81 40.84 -7.37 17.53
CA GLN A 81 40.21 -6.06 17.60
C GLN A 81 39.93 -5.67 19.05
N ARG A 82 40.17 -4.42 19.45
CA ARG A 82 39.83 -3.93 20.80
C ARG A 82 38.31 -3.86 20.98
N CYS A 83 37.83 -4.36 22.11
CA CYS A 83 36.41 -4.37 22.45
C CYS A 83 35.80 -2.95 22.48
N LYS A 84 34.62 -2.79 21.89
CA LYS A 84 33.80 -1.56 21.97
C LYS A 84 33.47 -1.28 23.45
N THR A 85 33.52 -0.02 23.86
CA THR A 85 33.01 0.42 25.17
C THR A 85 31.70 1.17 24.96
N CYS A 86 30.66 0.79 25.69
CA CYS A 86 29.37 1.48 25.63
C CYS A 86 29.43 2.77 26.47
N VAL A 87 29.33 3.94 25.83
CA VAL A 87 29.54 5.25 26.47
C VAL A 87 28.34 6.19 26.32
N GLY A 88 28.16 7.12 27.28
CA GLY A 88 27.18 8.19 27.23
C GLY A 88 25.73 7.71 27.29
N ALA A 89 25.07 7.65 26.12
CA ALA A 89 23.69 7.20 25.96
C ALA A 89 23.57 5.68 25.69
N LEU A 90 24.68 5.01 25.42
CA LEU A 90 24.74 3.56 25.22
C LEU A 90 24.83 2.80 26.56
N VAL A 91 24.31 1.58 26.57
CA VAL A 91 24.34 0.62 27.69
C VAL A 91 24.81 -0.73 27.15
N GLN A 92 25.67 -1.42 27.89
CA GLN A 92 26.14 -2.77 27.55
C GLN A 92 25.03 -3.80 27.81
N VAL A 93 24.71 -4.62 26.80
CA VAL A 93 23.77 -5.76 26.92
C VAL A 93 24.46 -7.12 26.79
N LYS A 94 25.61 -7.17 26.11
CA LYS A 94 26.50 -8.34 26.10
C LYS A 94 27.93 -7.89 26.37
N ALA A 95 28.61 -8.52 27.31
CA ALA A 95 30.04 -8.32 27.52
C ALA A 95 30.85 -8.83 26.33
N CYS A 96 32.03 -8.25 26.10
CA CYS A 96 32.98 -8.74 25.11
C CYS A 96 33.52 -10.13 25.49
N THR A 97 33.86 -10.91 24.49
CA THR A 97 34.57 -12.20 24.58
C THR A 97 35.65 -12.24 23.50
N THR A 98 36.64 -13.12 23.59
CA THR A 98 37.65 -13.29 22.53
C THR A 98 37.04 -13.60 21.16
N THR A 99 35.82 -14.13 21.11
CA THR A 99 35.06 -14.48 19.91
C THR A 99 33.99 -13.47 19.47
N SER A 100 33.67 -12.44 20.26
CA SER A 100 32.63 -11.48 19.90
C SER A 100 32.72 -10.16 20.67
N ASN A 101 32.50 -9.06 19.95
CA ASN A 101 32.55 -7.70 20.49
C ASN A 101 31.49 -7.45 21.59
N THR A 102 31.71 -6.40 22.40
CA THR A 102 30.70 -5.84 23.30
C THR A 102 29.47 -5.39 22.50
N VAL A 103 28.29 -5.88 22.86
CA VAL A 103 27.03 -5.42 22.27
C VAL A 103 26.46 -4.31 23.14
N CYS A 104 26.22 -3.14 22.53
CA CYS A 104 25.58 -1.99 23.14
C CYS A 104 24.16 -1.80 22.61
N THR A 105 23.26 -1.33 23.46
CA THR A 105 21.96 -0.76 23.07
C THR A 105 21.86 0.69 23.57
N CYS A 106 20.81 1.41 23.21
CA CYS A 106 20.52 2.74 23.75
C CYS A 106 19.68 2.69 25.04
N LYS A 107 19.83 3.70 25.89
CA LYS A 107 18.96 3.90 27.07
C LYS A 107 17.49 4.01 26.65
N GLU A 108 16.59 3.68 27.59
CA GLU A 108 15.15 3.79 27.39
C GLU A 108 14.74 5.20 26.92
N GLY A 109 13.75 5.26 26.02
CA GLY A 109 13.33 6.50 25.33
C GLY A 109 14.17 6.87 24.10
N LEU A 110 15.28 6.17 23.83
CA LEU A 110 16.13 6.37 22.66
C LEU A 110 16.08 5.16 21.71
N LEU A 111 16.56 5.34 20.48
CA LEU A 111 16.75 4.31 19.46
C LEU A 111 18.20 4.30 18.97
N CYS A 112 18.68 3.16 18.47
CA CYS A 112 19.96 3.08 17.75
C CYS A 112 19.85 3.86 16.42
N GLY A 113 20.83 4.71 16.13
CA GLY A 113 20.88 5.49 14.88
C GLY A 113 21.43 4.72 13.67
N ASP A 114 21.93 3.51 13.88
CA ASP A 114 22.53 2.62 12.89
C ASP A 114 22.43 1.15 13.35
N ALA A 115 22.69 0.21 12.43
CA ALA A 115 22.59 -1.23 12.70
C ALA A 115 23.59 -1.75 13.77
N GLN A 116 24.71 -1.05 13.98
CA GLN A 116 25.71 -1.41 14.99
C GLN A 116 25.49 -0.72 16.36
N CYS A 117 24.46 0.11 16.48
CA CYS A 117 24.20 0.96 17.65
C CYS A 117 25.47 1.71 18.10
N SER A 118 26.11 2.43 17.19
CA SER A 118 27.29 3.29 17.45
C SER A 118 26.88 4.63 18.05
N PHE A 119 25.66 5.10 17.80
CA PHE A 119 25.06 6.26 18.47
C PHE A 119 23.56 6.10 18.69
N CYS A 120 23.00 6.95 19.55
CA CYS A 120 21.59 6.99 19.88
C CYS A 120 20.90 8.24 19.31
N VAL A 121 19.61 8.11 19.00
CA VAL A 121 18.70 9.18 18.58
C VAL A 121 17.43 9.17 19.44
N THR A 122 16.75 10.31 19.56
CA THR A 122 15.47 10.39 20.28
C THR A 122 14.38 9.58 19.57
N LYS A 123 13.61 8.80 20.33
CA LYS A 123 12.40 8.13 19.81
C LYS A 123 11.29 9.15 19.60
N CYS A 124 10.92 9.42 18.35
CA CYS A 124 9.89 10.42 18.03
C CYS A 124 8.48 9.87 18.21
N GLY A 125 7.59 10.67 18.79
CA GLY A 125 6.16 10.33 18.91
C GLY A 125 5.38 10.58 17.63
N LYS A 126 4.05 10.36 17.71
CA LYS A 126 3.12 10.96 16.74
C LYS A 126 3.20 12.49 16.84
N GLY A 127 2.95 13.21 15.75
CA GLY A 127 3.12 14.67 15.73
C GLY A 127 4.56 15.15 15.53
N GLN A 128 5.51 14.24 15.34
CA GLN A 128 6.94 14.56 15.22
C GLN A 128 7.61 13.72 14.14
N GLU A 129 8.71 14.23 13.60
CA GLU A 129 9.61 13.50 12.71
C GLU A 129 11.09 13.58 13.15
N PRO A 130 11.95 12.64 12.72
CA PRO A 130 13.38 12.68 12.99
C PRO A 130 14.05 13.93 12.42
N GLU A 131 14.88 14.59 13.23
CA GLU A 131 15.81 15.62 12.79
C GLU A 131 17.21 15.34 13.36
N LYS A 132 18.11 14.82 12.52
CA LYS A 132 19.51 14.48 12.83
C LYS A 132 19.65 13.43 13.95
N ARG A 133 19.50 13.84 15.21
CA ARG A 133 19.49 12.96 16.40
C ARG A 133 18.35 13.26 17.38
N SER A 134 17.59 14.32 17.13
CA SER A 134 16.43 14.79 17.88
C SER A 134 15.15 14.57 17.08
N CYS A 135 14.02 15.06 17.59
CA CYS A 135 12.74 15.06 16.91
C CYS A 135 12.23 16.49 16.82
N ARG A 136 11.66 16.89 15.68
CA ARG A 136 10.94 18.16 15.52
C ARG A 136 9.44 17.92 15.30
N PRO A 137 8.55 18.86 15.66
CA PRO A 137 7.14 18.78 15.28
C PRO A 137 6.97 18.68 13.77
N CYS A 138 5.89 18.06 13.31
CA CYS A 138 5.50 18.13 11.90
C CYS A 138 5.22 19.59 11.48
N PRO A 139 5.74 20.05 10.32
CA PRO A 139 5.36 21.33 9.73
C PRO A 139 3.86 21.44 9.47
N ASP A 140 3.34 22.67 9.44
CA ASP A 140 1.95 22.95 9.04
C ASP A 140 1.64 22.36 7.64
N GLY A 141 0.46 21.79 7.49
CA GLY A 141 0.09 21.04 6.28
C GLY A 141 0.57 19.58 6.25
N THR A 142 1.26 19.10 7.31
CA THR A 142 1.76 17.71 7.39
C THR A 142 1.40 17.02 8.71
N PHE A 143 1.44 15.68 8.70
CA PHE A 143 1.20 14.84 9.87
C PHE A 143 2.09 13.60 9.91
N ASN A 144 2.31 13.07 11.11
CA ASN A 144 2.82 11.72 11.35
C ASN A 144 1.95 11.04 12.42
N ASP A 145 1.22 10.00 12.01
CA ASP A 145 0.37 9.15 12.87
C ASP A 145 1.12 7.97 13.50
N GLN A 146 2.41 7.79 13.22
CA GLN A 146 3.23 6.66 13.66
C GLN A 146 4.41 7.12 14.53
N ILE A 147 5.13 6.17 15.14
CA ILE A 147 6.34 6.47 15.91
C ILE A 147 7.57 6.51 15.00
N HIS A 148 8.42 7.52 15.17
CA HIS A 148 9.72 7.66 14.48
C HIS A 148 9.66 7.47 12.95
N GLN A 149 8.64 8.08 12.33
CA GLN A 149 8.46 8.19 10.88
C GLN A 149 8.58 9.66 10.45
N TYR A 150 8.75 9.90 9.14
CA TYR A 150 8.70 11.26 8.58
C TYR A 150 7.26 11.75 8.42
N CYS A 151 7.06 13.07 8.51
CA CYS A 151 5.75 13.67 8.34
C CYS A 151 5.37 13.69 6.85
N LYS A 152 4.10 13.39 6.58
CA LYS A 152 3.49 13.31 5.24
C LYS A 152 2.51 14.46 5.07
N PRO A 153 2.30 14.99 3.86
CA PRO A 153 1.27 16.01 3.65
C PRO A 153 -0.11 15.48 4.06
N TRP A 154 -0.98 16.38 4.55
CA TRP A 154 -2.40 16.06 4.72
C TRP A 154 -3.04 15.72 3.35
N SER A 155 -4.02 14.83 3.36
CA SER A 155 -4.80 14.51 2.16
C SER A 155 -5.58 15.73 1.66
N THR A 156 -5.62 15.91 0.34
CA THR A 156 -6.30 17.05 -0.31
C THR A 156 -7.78 16.81 -0.60
N SER A 157 -8.25 15.56 -0.47
CA SER A 157 -9.64 15.14 -0.65
C SER A 157 -9.96 13.95 0.25
N CYS A 158 -11.25 13.70 0.48
CA CYS A 158 -11.69 12.54 1.23
C CYS A 158 -11.58 11.24 0.41
N PRO A 159 -11.40 10.06 1.06
CA PRO A 159 -11.24 8.78 0.35
C PRO A 159 -12.46 8.34 -0.47
N LYS A 160 -13.62 8.97 -0.28
CA LYS A 160 -14.86 8.68 -1.01
C LYS A 160 -15.46 9.97 -1.61
N PRO A 161 -16.16 9.90 -2.76
CA PRO A 161 -16.76 11.07 -3.40
C PRO A 161 -18.02 11.61 -2.69
N ASP A 162 -18.63 10.84 -1.78
CA ASP A 162 -19.75 11.26 -0.94
C ASP A 162 -19.32 11.95 0.36
N GLN A 163 -18.01 12.13 0.58
CA GLN A 163 -17.44 12.70 1.80
C GLN A 163 -16.83 14.09 1.59
N GLN A 164 -17.03 14.97 2.57
CA GLN A 164 -16.45 16.31 2.60
C GLN A 164 -15.52 16.47 3.81
N ILE A 165 -14.49 17.30 3.65
CA ILE A 165 -13.56 17.67 4.72
C ILE A 165 -14.30 18.57 5.71
N VAL A 166 -14.52 18.09 6.93
CA VAL A 166 -15.18 18.82 8.03
C VAL A 166 -14.18 19.44 9.02
N ALA A 167 -12.93 18.96 9.03
CA ALA A 167 -11.82 19.63 9.69
C ALA A 167 -10.48 19.30 9.02
N ASN A 168 -9.56 20.26 9.04
CA ASN A 168 -8.18 20.05 8.64
C ASN A 168 -7.49 19.01 9.54
N GLY A 169 -6.37 18.48 9.05
CA GLY A 169 -5.48 17.67 9.86
C GLY A 169 -4.79 18.47 10.97
N ASN A 170 -3.96 17.77 11.74
CA ASN A 170 -3.00 18.34 12.68
C ASN A 170 -1.70 17.54 12.57
N ALA A 171 -0.67 17.88 13.36
CA ALA A 171 0.60 17.16 13.32
C ALA A 171 0.49 15.63 13.51
N SER A 172 -0.54 15.13 14.21
CA SER A 172 -0.67 13.70 14.57
C SER A 172 -1.75 12.92 13.82
N THR A 173 -2.65 13.59 13.07
CA THR A 173 -3.71 12.96 12.27
C THR A 173 -3.97 13.74 11.00
N ASP A 174 -4.36 13.02 9.95
CA ASP A 174 -4.85 13.60 8.70
C ASP A 174 -6.19 14.35 8.88
N ILE A 175 -6.70 14.91 7.78
CA ILE A 175 -8.04 15.51 7.64
C ILE A 175 -9.16 14.64 8.22
N LYS A 176 -10.23 15.29 8.69
CA LYS A 176 -11.47 14.62 9.09
C LYS A 176 -12.50 14.73 7.98
N CYS A 177 -12.99 13.58 7.57
CA CYS A 177 -14.01 13.42 6.54
C CYS A 177 -15.32 12.92 7.14
N GLU A 178 -16.42 13.54 6.74
CA GLU A 178 -17.77 13.11 7.09
C GLU A 178 -18.59 12.93 5.81
N ASN A 179 -19.55 12.00 5.82
CA ASN A 179 -20.44 11.80 4.69
C ASN A 179 -21.31 13.06 4.54
N VAL A 180 -21.31 13.69 3.37
CA VAL A 180 -22.30 14.71 3.06
C VAL A 180 -23.67 14.02 3.13
N PRO A 181 -24.63 14.50 3.94
CA PRO A 181 -25.97 13.96 3.87
C PRO A 181 -26.50 14.20 2.47
N VAL A 182 -26.65 13.13 1.70
CA VAL A 182 -27.37 13.15 0.42
C VAL A 182 -28.84 13.39 0.78
N SER A 183 -29.18 14.66 0.99
CA SER A 183 -30.53 15.18 0.86
C SER A 183 -31.08 14.55 -0.42
N PRO A 184 -32.12 13.69 -0.32
CA PRO A 184 -32.63 13.01 -1.50
C PRO A 184 -32.93 14.07 -2.55
N LEU A 185 -32.27 13.97 -3.71
CA LEU A 185 -32.42 14.95 -4.79
C LEU A 185 -33.92 15.09 -5.01
N GLN A 186 -34.48 16.28 -4.72
CA GLN A 186 -35.92 16.44 -4.60
C GLN A 186 -36.52 16.12 -5.96
N LYS A 187 -37.05 14.89 -6.07
CA LYS A 187 -37.28 14.20 -7.35
C LYS A 187 -38.00 15.18 -8.25
N PRO A 188 -37.38 15.63 -9.36
CA PRO A 188 -37.81 16.84 -10.06
C PRO A 188 -39.30 16.71 -10.33
N ASN A 189 -40.09 17.58 -9.68
CA ASN A 189 -41.52 17.34 -9.47
C ASN A 189 -42.13 16.98 -10.82
N GLN A 190 -42.57 15.72 -10.93
CA GLN A 190 -43.09 15.16 -12.16
C GLN A 190 -44.19 16.11 -12.62
N PRO A 191 -44.04 16.78 -13.79
CA PRO A 191 -44.80 17.98 -14.10
C PRO A 191 -46.29 17.64 -14.01
N ASP A 192 -46.95 18.28 -13.05
CA ASP A 192 -48.27 17.86 -12.55
C ASP A 192 -49.21 17.69 -13.74
N THR A 193 -49.61 16.44 -14.00
CA THR A 193 -50.34 16.04 -15.22
C THR A 193 -51.83 16.43 -15.15
N VAL A 194 -52.09 17.53 -14.43
CA VAL A 194 -53.35 18.24 -14.22
C VAL A 194 -53.56 19.28 -15.33
N GLY A 195 -52.48 19.81 -15.93
CA GLY A 195 -52.55 20.80 -17.01
C GLY A 195 -53.15 20.30 -18.32
N GLN A 196 -53.28 18.98 -18.52
CA GLN A 196 -53.61 18.38 -19.83
C GLN A 196 -55.04 17.80 -19.93
N VAL A 197 -55.82 17.81 -18.84
CA VAL A 197 -57.22 17.33 -18.84
C VAL A 197 -58.24 18.46 -19.11
N TRP A 198 -57.91 19.68 -18.70
CA TRP A 198 -58.80 20.85 -18.83
C TRP A 198 -59.29 21.14 -20.27
N PRO A 199 -58.46 21.04 -21.34
CA PRO A 199 -58.91 21.28 -22.71
C PRO A 199 -59.92 20.25 -23.22
N LEU A 200 -59.78 18.99 -22.80
CA LEU A 200 -60.67 17.89 -23.20
C LEU A 200 -62.04 18.01 -22.54
N MET A 201 -62.09 18.40 -21.26
CA MET A 201 -63.36 18.59 -20.56
C MET A 201 -64.15 19.82 -21.09
N LEU A 202 -63.47 20.93 -21.40
CA LEU A 202 -64.14 22.09 -22.00
C LEU A 202 -64.62 21.84 -23.44
N SER A 203 -63.84 21.13 -24.26
CA SER A 203 -64.27 20.79 -25.63
C SER A 203 -65.44 19.80 -25.65
N ALA A 204 -65.48 18.83 -24.73
CA ALA A 204 -66.63 17.94 -24.56
C ALA A 204 -67.91 18.71 -24.16
N VAL A 205 -67.83 19.59 -23.16
CA VAL A 205 -68.99 20.38 -22.69
C VAL A 205 -69.50 21.35 -23.75
N THR A 206 -68.61 22.06 -24.46
CA THR A 206 -69.01 22.97 -25.54
C THR A 206 -69.57 22.24 -26.75
N SER A 207 -69.02 21.07 -27.11
CA SER A 207 -69.57 20.20 -28.16
C SER A 207 -70.99 19.73 -27.82
N MET A 208 -71.23 19.24 -26.60
CA MET A 208 -72.58 18.85 -26.15
C MET A 208 -73.56 20.02 -26.16
N ALA A 209 -73.13 21.23 -25.77
CA ALA A 209 -73.97 22.42 -25.81
C ALA A 209 -74.35 22.82 -27.25
N LEU A 210 -73.39 22.76 -28.19
CA LEU A 210 -73.64 23.04 -29.62
C LEU A 210 -74.55 21.98 -30.25
N ILE A 211 -74.34 20.69 -29.96
CA ILE A 211 -75.22 19.61 -30.42
C ILE A 211 -76.63 19.78 -29.85
N GLY A 212 -76.76 20.12 -28.56
CA GLY A 212 -78.05 20.43 -27.94
C GLY A 212 -78.75 21.63 -28.59
N PHE A 213 -78.01 22.70 -28.89
CA PHE A 213 -78.56 23.87 -29.60
C PHE A 213 -78.98 23.53 -31.03
N ILE A 214 -78.19 22.75 -31.76
CA ILE A 214 -78.53 22.24 -33.10
C ILE A 214 -79.79 21.35 -33.03
N ILE A 215 -79.94 20.50 -32.01
CA ILE A 215 -81.16 19.70 -31.80
C ILE A 215 -82.36 20.59 -31.49
N ILE A 216 -82.23 21.62 -30.66
CA ILE A 216 -83.32 22.56 -30.35
C ILE A 216 -83.73 23.34 -31.62
N VAL A 217 -82.76 23.82 -32.40
CA VAL A 217 -82.99 24.51 -33.67
C VAL A 217 -83.61 23.55 -34.70
N ALA A 218 -83.11 22.32 -34.82
CA ALA A 218 -83.68 21.28 -35.68
C ALA A 218 -85.11 20.92 -35.27
N VAL A 219 -85.42 20.81 -33.98
CA VAL A 219 -86.78 20.59 -33.48
C VAL A 219 -87.68 21.78 -33.80
N LYS A 220 -87.21 23.04 -33.71
CA LYS A 220 -87.98 24.21 -34.15
C LYS A 220 -88.14 24.28 -35.67
N ILE A 221 -87.13 23.88 -36.45
CA ILE A 221 -87.20 23.78 -37.92
C ILE A 221 -88.16 22.67 -38.34
N LEU A 222 -88.11 21.49 -37.73
CA LEU A 222 -89.02 20.36 -38.00
C LEU A 222 -90.45 20.66 -37.57
N ARG A 223 -90.66 21.36 -36.44
CA ARG A 223 -91.97 21.89 -36.02
C ARG A 223 -92.52 22.92 -37.02
N LYS A 224 -91.67 23.76 -37.64
CA LYS A 224 -92.07 24.63 -38.77
C LYS A 224 -92.32 23.83 -40.06
N LYS A 225 -91.47 22.84 -40.38
CA LYS A 225 -91.50 22.03 -41.62
C LYS A 225 -92.68 21.04 -41.69
N LYS A 226 -93.43 20.84 -40.61
CA LYS A 226 -94.78 20.22 -40.65
C LYS A 226 -95.87 21.12 -41.26
N ARG A 227 -95.56 22.34 -41.73
CA ARG A 227 -96.45 23.15 -42.57
C ARG A 227 -95.81 23.44 -43.95
N LYS A 228 -96.48 22.96 -45.01
CA LYS A 228 -96.24 23.08 -46.48
C LYS A 228 -95.18 22.13 -47.12
N PRO A 229 -95.31 21.75 -48.42
CA PRO A 229 -94.80 20.46 -48.91
C PRO A 229 -94.02 20.41 -50.27
N LYS A 230 -93.18 19.38 -50.41
CA LYS A 230 -92.77 18.62 -51.64
C LYS A 230 -92.03 19.30 -52.83
N LYS A 231 -91.23 18.48 -53.53
CA LYS A 231 -90.55 18.61 -54.86
C LYS A 231 -89.31 19.54 -54.97
N THR A 232 -88.37 19.41 -55.95
CA THR A 232 -87.66 18.24 -56.59
C THR A 232 -86.42 18.77 -57.38
N ASP A 233 -85.30 18.03 -57.39
CA ASP A 233 -84.24 17.91 -58.45
C ASP A 233 -83.30 19.07 -58.92
N LYS A 234 -82.03 18.67 -59.23
CA LYS A 234 -81.06 19.15 -60.30
C LYS A 234 -80.52 20.60 -60.23
N LYS A 235 -79.21 20.94 -60.36
CA LYS A 235 -78.14 20.51 -61.32
C LYS A 235 -76.73 21.15 -60.99
N THR A 236 -75.68 20.72 -61.70
CA THR A 236 -74.25 21.20 -61.81
C THR A 236 -74.05 22.46 -62.69
N PRO A 237 -72.84 22.99 -63.09
CA PRO A 237 -71.38 22.64 -62.90
C PRO A 237 -70.57 23.73 -62.08
N ILE A 238 -69.28 24.16 -62.20
CA ILE A 238 -68.11 24.20 -63.17
C ILE A 238 -66.76 24.25 -62.35
N VAL A 239 -65.64 23.51 -62.60
CA VAL A 239 -64.48 23.46 -63.57
C VAL A 239 -63.26 24.44 -63.37
N ARG A 240 -62.02 23.89 -63.44
CA ARG A 240 -60.61 24.42 -63.60
C ARG A 240 -59.74 24.40 -62.31
N ILE A 241 -58.54 23.77 -62.17
CA ILE A 241 -57.35 23.36 -63.01
C ILE A 241 -56.24 24.45 -63.02
N PRO A 242 -54.90 24.15 -62.89
CA PRO A 242 -54.12 22.87 -62.87
C PRO A 242 -53.51 22.53 -61.45
N THR A 243 -52.31 21.98 -61.13
CA THR A 243 -51.03 21.64 -61.82
C THR A 243 -50.09 20.69 -61.01
N ASP A 244 -49.15 19.99 -61.69
CA ASP A 244 -47.75 19.52 -61.43
C ASP A 244 -47.14 19.40 -59.99
N ASP A 245 -46.21 18.48 -59.64
CA ASP A 245 -45.83 17.11 -60.11
C ASP A 245 -44.87 16.40 -59.06
N PRO A 246 -44.51 15.09 -59.14
CA PRO A 246 -43.95 14.31 -58.00
C PRO A 246 -42.57 13.58 -58.16
N MET A 247 -42.01 13.08 -57.04
CA MET A 247 -41.05 11.95 -56.90
C MET A 247 -41.10 11.47 -55.43
N THR A 248 -41.33 10.20 -55.01
CA THR A 248 -40.57 8.93 -55.15
C THR A 248 -39.13 8.99 -54.61
N LEU A 249 -38.53 7.96 -53.96
CA LEU A 249 -38.77 6.51 -53.98
C LEU A 249 -38.40 5.84 -52.61
N ILE A 250 -38.60 4.52 -52.48
CA ILE A 250 -38.23 3.65 -51.33
C ILE A 250 -37.43 2.45 -51.86
N ALA A 251 -36.45 1.92 -51.09
CA ALA A 251 -36.09 0.48 -50.91
C ALA A 251 -34.57 0.20 -50.82
N ILE A 252 -34.25 -1.05 -50.43
CA ILE A 252 -32.94 -1.74 -50.40
C ILE A 252 -31.99 -1.25 -49.29
N GLU A 253 -31.63 -1.98 -48.22
CA GLU A 253 -31.44 -3.42 -47.91
C GLU A 253 -29.97 -3.90 -48.00
N CYS A 254 -29.62 -4.90 -47.18
CA CYS A 254 -28.26 -5.08 -46.65
C CYS A 254 -27.41 -6.12 -47.39
N SER A 255 -26.08 -5.91 -47.46
CA SER A 255 -25.06 -6.87 -46.97
C SER A 255 -23.60 -6.47 -47.27
N PHE A 256 -22.70 -7.10 -46.50
CA PHE A 256 -21.38 -7.63 -46.90
C PHE A 256 -20.06 -6.87 -46.57
N HIS A 257 -19.29 -7.54 -45.70
CA HIS A 257 -17.83 -7.61 -45.57
C HIS A 257 -16.99 -6.57 -44.81
N GLU A 258 -15.99 -7.13 -44.11
CA GLU A 258 -14.95 -6.50 -43.30
C GLU A 258 -13.70 -6.15 -44.13
N ALA A 259 -12.81 -5.34 -43.55
CA ALA A 259 -11.40 -5.24 -43.92
C ALA A 259 -10.53 -5.30 -42.65
N GLN A 260 -9.41 -6.03 -42.71
CA GLN A 260 -8.38 -6.07 -41.65
C GLN A 260 -7.15 -5.24 -42.04
N GLN A 261 -6.52 -4.62 -41.05
CA GLN A 261 -5.09 -4.26 -40.99
C GLN A 261 -4.76 -3.67 -39.61
N GLU A 262 -3.56 -3.78 -39.03
CA GLU A 262 -2.42 -4.72 -39.13
C GLU A 262 -1.45 -4.42 -37.94
N GLN A 263 -0.41 -5.24 -37.75
CA GLN A 263 0.87 -4.95 -37.06
C GLN A 263 0.91 -3.99 -35.85
N GLY A 264 1.15 -4.57 -34.66
CA GLY A 264 1.94 -3.92 -33.60
C GLY A 264 3.42 -4.32 -33.70
N SER A 265 4.35 -3.41 -33.40
CA SER A 265 5.81 -3.65 -33.50
C SER A 265 6.55 -3.54 -32.16
N SER A 266 7.34 -4.57 -31.87
CA SER A 266 8.71 -4.61 -31.33
C SER A 266 9.47 -3.28 -31.12
N THR A 267 10.39 -3.11 -30.15
CA THR A 267 10.95 -4.03 -29.11
C THR A 267 11.71 -3.26 -28.01
N GLU A 268 11.98 -3.92 -26.86
CA GLU A 268 13.15 -3.74 -25.95
C GLU A 268 13.35 -2.38 -25.23
N SER A 269 13.73 -2.34 -23.94
CA SER A 269 15.01 -2.88 -23.45
C SER A 269 15.05 -3.18 -21.94
N LEU A 270 15.78 -4.27 -21.61
CA LEU A 270 16.64 -4.50 -20.44
C LEU A 270 16.18 -4.07 -19.02
N ASP A 271 16.07 -5.06 -18.12
CA ASP A 271 16.88 -5.05 -16.88
C ASP A 271 17.22 -6.49 -16.42
N SER A 272 18.11 -6.64 -15.44
CA SER A 272 18.82 -7.89 -15.13
C SER A 272 18.51 -8.51 -13.76
N LYS A 273 18.18 -9.82 -13.79
CA LYS A 273 18.81 -10.90 -12.99
C LYS A 273 18.93 -10.72 -11.45
N ASP A 274 18.28 -11.61 -10.67
CA ASP A 274 19.05 -12.61 -9.89
C ASP A 274 18.29 -13.87 -9.41
N SER A 275 19.07 -14.94 -9.23
CA SER A 275 19.02 -16.07 -8.27
C SER A 275 17.73 -16.82 -7.88
N SER A 276 17.75 -18.15 -8.07
CA SER A 276 17.50 -19.18 -7.02
C SER A 276 17.90 -20.60 -7.46
N ASP A 277 18.22 -21.48 -6.50
CA ASP A 277 18.72 -22.86 -6.65
C ASP A 277 17.71 -23.90 -7.19
N SER A 278 18.19 -25.01 -7.80
CA SER A 278 18.26 -26.34 -7.12
C SER A 278 18.63 -27.56 -8.01
N SER A 279 19.54 -28.41 -7.50
CA SER A 279 19.63 -29.89 -7.61
C SER A 279 19.87 -30.65 -8.95
N GLY A 280 20.70 -31.71 -8.86
CA GLY A 280 20.88 -32.82 -9.86
C GLY A 280 22.06 -32.61 -10.83
N GLN A 281 23.18 -33.34 -10.86
CA GLN A 281 23.57 -34.77 -10.65
C GLN A 281 23.53 -35.64 -11.94
N LEU A 282 24.55 -36.52 -12.09
CA LEU A 282 24.84 -37.50 -13.18
C LEU A 282 25.54 -37.02 -14.47
N ILE A 283 26.87 -37.20 -14.52
CA ILE A 283 27.68 -37.89 -15.59
C ILE A 283 28.86 -38.50 -14.78
N ALA A 284 29.24 -39.78 -14.80
CA ALA A 284 29.51 -40.76 -15.87
C ALA A 284 30.83 -40.51 -16.64
#